data_AF-A0A5S4FV74-F1
#
_entry.id   AF-A0A5S4FV74-F1
#
_cell.length_a   1.000
_cell.length_b   1.000
_cell.length_c   1.000
_cell.angle_alpha   90.00
_cell.angle_beta   90.00
_cell.angle_gamma   90.00
#
_symmetry.space_group_name_H-M   'P 1'
#
loop_
_entity.id
_entity.type
_entity.pdbx_description
1 polymer ?
#
loop_
_entity_poly.entity_id
_entity_poly.type
_entity_poly.pdbx_seq_one_letter_code
_entity_poly.pdbx_strand_id
1 'polypeptide(L)'
;MTELAEEHAVQLPTMTVQINRLEDAGLVARGSDPADARVRTVELTGEGRDRLRAVRQARIAHLTTELAALTGEERAALAAALPVLAKLGGKPQ
;
A
#
# COMPACT_ATOMS: atom_id res chain seq x y z
N MET A 1 -7.58 13.18 1.03
CA MET A 1 -6.20 13.50 0.58
C MET A 1 -5.27 13.76 1.74
N THR A 2 -5.67 14.63 2.67
CA THR A 2 -4.97 14.83 3.96
C THR A 2 -4.85 13.52 4.74
N GLU A 3 -5.95 12.78 4.89
CA GLU A 3 -5.96 11.45 5.53
C GLU A 3 -4.92 10.50 4.91
N LEU A 4 -4.89 10.40 3.57
CA LEU A 4 -3.93 9.55 2.87
C LEU A 4 -2.48 10.02 3.12
N ALA A 5 -2.22 11.33 3.16
CA ALA A 5 -0.89 11.86 3.49
C ALA A 5 -0.46 11.49 4.91
N GLU A 6 -1.38 11.59 5.88
CA GLU A 6 -1.16 11.20 7.28
C GLU A 6 -0.91 9.70 7.42
N GLU A 7 -1.76 8.86 6.81
CA GLU A 7 -1.63 7.40 6.84
C GLU A 7 -0.30 6.92 6.26
N HIS A 8 0.12 7.51 5.14
CA HIS A 8 1.38 7.18 4.48
C HIS A 8 2.60 7.91 5.08
N ALA A 9 2.41 8.69 6.15
CA ALA A 9 3.45 9.49 6.81
C ALA A 9 4.25 10.38 5.83
N VAL A 10 3.56 11.00 4.86
CA VAL A 10 4.14 11.92 3.88
C VAL A 10 3.48 13.29 3.92
N GLN A 11 4.14 14.29 3.36
CA GLN A 11 3.55 15.63 3.22
C GLN A 11 2.47 15.66 2.12
N LEU A 12 1.48 16.53 2.28
CA LEU A 12 0.36 16.66 1.33
C LEU A 12 0.78 16.93 -0.14
N PRO A 13 1.82 17.75 -0.43
CA PRO A 13 2.31 17.90 -1.79
C PRO A 13 2.84 16.59 -2.38
N THR A 14 3.56 15.80 -1.57
CA THR A 14 4.05 14.47 -1.97
C THR A 14 2.89 13.55 -2.30
N MET A 15 1.87 13.52 -1.45
CA MET A 15 0.67 12.71 -1.70
C MET A 15 -0.05 13.14 -2.99
N THR A 16 -0.17 14.45 -3.21
CA THR A 16 -0.81 14.98 -4.42
C THR A 16 -0.07 14.54 -5.69
N VAL A 17 1.26 14.59 -5.69
CA VAL A 17 2.08 14.11 -6.82
C VAL A 17 1.90 12.61 -7.05
N GLN A 18 1.82 11.80 -5.99
CA GLN A 18 1.58 10.35 -6.13
C GLN A 18 0.21 10.07 -6.75
N ILE A 19 -0.83 10.75 -6.30
CA ILE A 19 -2.19 10.55 -6.82
C ILE A 19 -2.31 11.02 -8.26
N ASN A 20 -1.71 12.16 -8.63
CA ASN A 20 -1.68 12.61 -10.02
C ASN A 20 -1.09 11.54 -10.94
N ARG A 21 0.05 10.93 -10.56
CA ARG A 21 0.67 9.86 -11.35
C ARG A 21 -0.21 8.62 -11.48
N LEU A 22 -0.94 8.27 -10.42
CA LEU A 22 -1.86 7.13 -10.45
C LEU A 22 -3.10 7.42 -11.31
N GLU A 23 -3.57 8.66 -11.30
CA GLU A 23 -4.71 9.13 -12.09
C GLU A 23 -4.35 9.23 -13.58
N ASP A 24 -3.18 9.80 -13.90
CA ASP A 24 -2.62 9.83 -15.26
C ASP A 24 -2.43 8.43 -15.85
N ALA A 25 -2.16 7.44 -14.98
CA ALA A 25 -2.05 6.03 -15.35
C ALA A 25 -3.40 5.29 -15.37
N GLY A 26 -4.53 5.96 -15.12
CA GLY A 26 -5.87 5.35 -15.10
C GLY A 26 -6.14 4.40 -13.92
N LEU A 27 -5.26 4.37 -12.91
CA LEU A 27 -5.33 3.44 -11.78
C LEU A 27 -6.21 3.96 -10.63
N VAL A 28 -6.40 5.27 -10.54
CA VAL A 28 -7.32 5.89 -9.59
C VAL A 28 -8.21 6.93 -10.27
N ALA A 29 -9.34 7.24 -9.66
CA ALA A 29 -10.21 8.34 -10.04
C ALA A 29 -10.46 9.25 -8.84
N ARG A 30 -10.49 10.57 -9.07
CA ARG A 30 -10.88 11.56 -8.07
C ARG A 30 -12.38 11.80 -8.08
N GLY A 31 -12.94 12.02 -6.89
CA GLY A 31 -14.33 12.39 -6.69
C GLY A 31 -14.49 13.54 -5.71
N SER A 32 -15.74 13.81 -5.36
CA SER A 32 -16.13 14.66 -4.24
C SER A 32 -17.01 13.86 -3.29
N ASP A 33 -16.90 14.15 -2.00
CA ASP A 33 -17.78 13.53 -1.01
C ASP A 33 -19.23 14.02 -1.22
N PRO A 34 -20.23 13.12 -1.29
CA PRO A 34 -21.63 13.51 -1.44
C PRO A 34 -22.20 14.28 -0.24
N ALA A 35 -21.60 14.15 0.95
CA ALA A 35 -21.98 14.88 2.16
C ALA A 35 -21.26 16.23 2.31
N ASP A 36 -20.07 16.39 1.74
CA ASP A 36 -19.33 17.67 1.70
C ASP A 36 -18.50 17.83 0.41
N ALA A 37 -19.01 18.63 -0.53
CA ALA A 37 -18.36 18.87 -1.83
C ALA A 37 -16.95 19.51 -1.74
N ARG A 38 -16.54 20.01 -0.56
CA ARG A 38 -15.18 20.52 -0.33
C ARG A 38 -14.17 19.39 -0.15
N VAL A 39 -14.63 18.19 0.22
CA VAL A 39 -13.79 17.02 0.42
C VAL A 39 -13.53 16.34 -0.92
N ARG A 40 -12.25 16.06 -1.20
CA ARG A 40 -11.81 15.33 -2.38
C ARG A 40 -11.49 13.88 -2.02
N THR A 41 -12.22 12.96 -2.64
CA THR A 41 -12.04 11.52 -2.51
C THR A 41 -11.15 10.99 -3.64
N VAL A 42 -10.49 9.86 -3.41
CA VAL A 42 -9.77 9.10 -4.44
C VAL A 42 -10.08 7.64 -4.25
N GLU A 43 -10.39 6.97 -5.35
CA GLU A 43 -10.74 5.55 -5.36
C GLU A 43 -9.96 4.82 -6.45
N LEU A 44 -9.62 3.55 -6.22
CA LEU A 44 -9.05 2.70 -7.27
C LEU A 44 -10.08 2.50 -8.38
N THR A 45 -9.62 2.54 -9.63
CA THR A 45 -10.42 2.09 -10.77
C THR A 45 -10.48 0.55 -10.81
N GLY A 46 -11.23 -0.01 -11.76
CA GLY A 46 -11.19 -1.46 -12.02
C GLY A 46 -9.77 -1.92 -12.35
N GLU A 47 -9.11 -1.23 -13.28
CA GLU A 47 -7.72 -1.48 -13.65
C GLU A 47 -6.76 -1.30 -12.47
N GLY A 48 -6.95 -0.25 -11.65
CA GLY A 48 -6.18 -0.02 -10.44
C GLY A 48 -6.26 -1.20 -9.45
N ARG A 49 -7.46 -1.73 -9.21
CA ARG A 49 -7.66 -2.93 -8.36
C ARG A 49 -6.95 -4.14 -8.94
N ASP A 50 -7.05 -4.36 -10.24
CA ASP A 50 -6.44 -5.51 -10.93
C ASP A 50 -4.90 -5.42 -10.87
N ARG A 51 -4.35 -4.23 -11.13
CA ARG A 51 -2.92 -3.96 -11.03
C ARG A 51 -2.41 -4.16 -9.61
N LEU A 52 -3.13 -3.67 -8.60
CA LEU A 52 -2.78 -3.87 -7.20
C LEU A 52 -2.76 -5.36 -6.83
N ARG A 53 -3.76 -6.14 -7.29
CA ARG A 53 -3.76 -7.59 -7.10
C ARG A 53 -2.54 -8.23 -7.75
N ALA A 54 -2.21 -7.87 -8.99
CA ALA A 54 -1.05 -8.42 -9.69
C ALA A 54 0.28 -8.11 -8.96
N VAL A 55 0.46 -6.87 -8.47
CA VAL A 55 1.64 -6.50 -7.68
C VAL A 55 1.73 -7.31 -6.38
N ARG A 56 0.61 -7.47 -5.67
CA ARG A 56 0.57 -8.27 -4.43
C ARG A 56 0.93 -9.73 -4.70
N GLN A 57 0.41 -10.33 -5.77
CA GLN A 57 0.73 -11.71 -6.15
C GLN A 57 2.21 -11.86 -6.52
N ALA A 58 2.77 -10.95 -7.31
CA ALA A 58 4.19 -10.98 -7.65
C ALA A 58 5.08 -10.86 -6.40
N ARG A 59 4.71 -9.98 -5.45
CA ARG A 59 5.45 -9.82 -4.19
C ARG A 59 5.38 -11.07 -3.32
N ILE A 60 4.20 -11.69 -3.21
CA ILE A 60 4.03 -12.96 -2.48
C ILE A 60 4.88 -14.04 -3.12
N ALA A 61 4.79 -14.22 -4.44
CA ALA A 61 5.57 -15.23 -5.16
C ALA A 61 7.08 -15.08 -4.93
N HIS A 62 7.60 -13.85 -5.05
CA HIS A 62 9.01 -13.56 -4.78
C HIS A 62 9.39 -13.90 -3.33
N LEU A 63 8.63 -13.42 -2.34
CA LEU A 63 8.91 -13.73 -0.93
C LEU A 63 8.80 -15.23 -0.64
N THR A 64 7.87 -15.94 -1.26
CA THR A 64 7.76 -17.40 -1.12
C THR A 64 9.04 -18.10 -1.61
N THR A 65 9.59 -17.68 -2.75
CA THR A 65 10.86 -18.21 -3.25
C THR A 65 12.01 -17.95 -2.28
N GLU A 66 12.18 -16.72 -1.82
CA GLU A 66 13.26 -16.37 -0.87
C GLU A 66 13.12 -17.14 0.45
N LEU A 67 11.90 -17.23 0.99
CA LEU A 67 11.62 -17.96 2.23
C LEU A 67 11.82 -19.46 2.10
N ALA A 68 11.70 -20.04 0.89
CA ALA A 68 11.93 -21.45 0.64
C ALA A 68 13.42 -21.82 0.65
N ALA A 69 14.31 -20.84 0.46
CA ALA A 69 15.77 -21.03 0.53
C ALA A 69 16.29 -21.03 1.99
N LEU A 70 15.49 -20.59 2.95
CA LEU A 70 15.88 -20.55 4.35
C LEU A 70 15.84 -21.94 5.00
N THR A 71 16.80 -22.19 5.89
CA THR A 71 16.77 -23.34 6.79
C THR A 71 15.61 -23.21 7.80
N GLY A 72 15.28 -24.33 8.47
CA GLY A 72 14.27 -24.32 9.53
C GLY A 72 14.60 -23.34 10.68
N GLU A 73 15.87 -23.23 11.04
CA GLU A 73 16.34 -22.33 12.11
C GLU A 73 16.22 -20.86 11.72
N GLU A 74 16.65 -20.49 10.51
CA GLU A 74 16.52 -19.13 9.98
C GLU A 74 15.04 -18.73 9.86
N ARG A 75 14.18 -19.66 9.41
CA ARG A 75 12.73 -19.43 9.33
C ARG A 75 12.11 -19.23 10.70
N ALA A 76 12.56 -19.97 11.72
CA ALA A 76 12.12 -19.81 13.09
C ALA A 76 12.58 -18.46 13.68
N ALA A 77 13.83 -18.07 13.43
CA ALA A 77 14.37 -16.78 13.86
C ALA A 77 13.62 -15.60 13.20
N LEU A 78 13.34 -15.69 11.89
CA LEU A 78 12.55 -14.70 11.18
C LEU A 78 11.13 -14.60 11.73
N ALA A 79 10.46 -15.73 11.97
CA ALA A 79 9.13 -15.77 12.58
C ALA A 79 9.10 -15.13 13.98
N ALA A 80 10.13 -15.38 14.79
CA ALA A 80 10.27 -14.78 16.12
C ALA A 80 10.50 -13.26 16.08
N ALA A 81 11.08 -12.73 14.99
CA ALA A 81 11.30 -11.29 14.80
C ALA A 81 10.04 -10.53 14.34
N LEU A 82 9.08 -11.21 13.67
CA LEU A 82 7.88 -10.58 13.10
C LEU A 82 7.10 -9.69 14.09
N PRO A 83 6.85 -10.08 15.36
CA PRO A 83 6.12 -9.24 16.30
C PRO A 83 6.81 -7.91 16.61
N VAL A 84 8.16 -7.87 16.58
CA VAL A 84 8.92 -6.63 16.79
C VAL A 84 8.93 -5.78 15.53
N LEU A 85 9.10 -6.40 14.35
CA LEU A 85 9.00 -5.71 13.07
C LEU A 85 7.62 -5.06 12.86
N ALA A 86 6.54 -5.72 13.31
CA ALA A 86 5.19 -5.16 13.28
C ALA A 86 5.04 -3.88 14.13
N LYS A 87 5.86 -3.70 15.18
CA LYS A 87 5.88 -2.47 15.98
C LYS A 87 6.61 -1.33 15.29
N LEU A 88 7.55 -1.63 14.39
CA LEU A 88 8.33 -0.63 13.63
C LEU A 88 7.62 -0.14 12.38
N GLY A 89 6.86 -1.01 11.70
CA GLY A 89 6.26 -0.72 10.39
C GLY A 89 5.09 0.26 10.38
N GLY A 90 4.69 0.81 11.54
CA GLY A 90 3.37 1.41 11.69
C GLY A 90 2.28 0.35 11.53
N LYS A 91 1.18 0.44 12.27
CA LYS A 91 0.05 -0.45 12.01
C LYS A 91 -0.37 -0.26 10.54
N PRO A 92 -0.47 -1.32 9.71
CA PRO A 92 -1.46 -1.26 8.66
C PRO A 92 -2.82 -1.23 9.38
N GLN A 93 -3.59 -0.16 9.19
CA GLN A 93 -5.02 -0.18 9.51
C GLN A 93 -5.79 -0.65 8.28
#